data_AF-A0A7V0R0K1-F1
#
_entry.id   AF-A0A7V0R0K1-F1
#
_cell.length_a   1.000
_cell.length_b   1.000
_cell.length_c   1.000
_cell.angle_alpha   90.00
_cell.angle_beta   90.00
_cell.angle_gamma   90.00
#
_symmetry.space_group_name_H-M   'P 1'
#
loop_
_entity.id
_entity.type
_entity.pdbx_description
1 polymer ?
#
loop_
_entity_poly.entity_id
_entity_poly.type
_entity_poly.pdbx_seq_one_letter_code
_entity_poly.pdbx_strand_id
1 'polypeptide(L)'
;MNKFFTILITFTFLVLIQIPQADAYTLNGGVFCVNDTTNPASDFQSALNDATAVNNEIRLASNVTDYIITNNTPGNTHFEFIGGFSLTISGGWDAGCISQTNDPSLTVLDGGSVHLADDGGVLSIVIQDNTSQATVSVSNLTIRNGVTDGSGGGFSFDHTETTAGT
;
A
#
# COMPACT_ATOMS: atom_id res chain seq x y z
N MET A 1 40.44 59.19 21.22
CA MET A 1 40.35 57.75 21.54
C MET A 1 39.03 57.23 20.98
N ASN A 2 39.05 56.66 19.77
CA ASN A 2 37.84 56.11 19.13
C ASN A 2 37.67 54.65 19.58
N LYS A 3 36.54 54.36 20.24
CA LYS A 3 36.17 53.00 20.64
C LYS A 3 35.48 52.31 19.48
N PHE A 4 36.05 51.21 18.98
CA PHE A 4 35.38 50.31 18.06
C PHE A 4 34.33 49.48 18.82
N PHE A 5 33.11 49.41 18.29
CA PHE A 5 32.03 48.56 18.80
C PHE A 5 31.90 47.37 17.84
N THR A 6 32.16 46.16 18.33
CA THR A 6 31.94 44.92 17.56
C THR A 6 30.54 44.41 17.90
N ILE A 7 29.67 44.34 16.90
CA ILE A 7 28.33 43.72 17.02
C ILE A 7 28.45 42.27 16.56
N LEU A 8 28.17 41.33 17.46
CA LEU A 8 28.08 39.91 17.15
C LEU A 8 26.61 39.60 16.81
N ILE A 9 26.32 39.23 15.56
CA ILE A 9 24.98 38.81 15.13
C ILE A 9 24.98 37.29 15.00
N THR A 10 24.30 36.59 15.90
CA THR A 10 24.09 35.14 15.83
C THR A 10 22.83 34.84 15.02
N PHE A 11 22.98 34.10 13.92
CA PHE A 11 21.87 33.58 13.12
C PHE A 11 21.51 32.17 13.59
N THR A 12 20.31 31.99 14.13
CA THR A 12 19.75 30.67 14.42
C THR A 12 19.05 30.16 13.17
N PHE A 13 19.63 29.15 12.50
CA PHE A 13 18.97 28.46 11.40
C PHE A 13 17.97 27.43 11.95
N LEU A 14 16.67 27.68 11.76
CA LEU A 14 15.62 26.69 11.97
C LEU A 14 15.48 25.88 10.68
N VAL A 15 15.94 24.63 10.68
CA VAL A 15 15.70 23.70 9.56
C VAL A 15 14.30 23.14 9.73
N LEU A 16 13.36 23.64 8.93
CA LEU A 16 12.07 22.99 8.75
C LEU A 16 12.29 21.78 7.84
N ILE A 17 12.37 20.59 8.44
CA ILE A 17 12.31 19.34 7.70
C ILE A 17 10.85 19.17 7.28
N GLN A 18 10.56 19.46 6.02
CA GLN A 18 9.27 19.15 5.43
C GLN A 18 9.25 17.65 5.15
N ILE A 19 8.50 16.91 5.96
CA ILE A 19 8.23 15.49 5.74
C ILE A 19 7.25 15.43 4.55
N PRO A 20 7.57 14.77 3.43
CA PRO A 20 6.58 14.57 2.38
C PRO A 20 5.48 13.66 2.96
N GLN A 21 4.27 14.19 3.07
CA GLN A 21 3.09 13.40 3.35
C GLN A 21 2.73 12.72 2.03
N ALA A 22 2.82 11.39 1.99
CA ALA A 22 2.33 10.59 0.88
C ALA A 22 0.80 10.60 0.94
N ASP A 23 0.19 11.56 0.24
CA ASP A 23 -1.26 11.66 0.14
C ASP A 23 -1.70 10.87 -1.10
N ALA A 24 -2.30 9.71 -0.87
CA ALA A 24 -3.06 9.02 -1.91
C ALA A 24 -4.23 9.93 -2.35
N TYR A 25 -4.16 10.50 -3.55
CA TYR A 25 -5.20 11.41 -4.05
C TYR A 25 -6.43 10.64 -4.53
N THR A 26 -7.61 10.90 -3.95
CA THR A 26 -8.89 10.26 -4.33
C THR A 26 -9.54 10.92 -5.57
N LEU A 27 -9.87 10.12 -6.60
CA LEU A 27 -10.83 10.48 -7.66
C LEU A 27 -12.14 9.66 -7.47
N ASN A 28 -13.27 10.14 -7.99
CA ASN A 28 -14.62 9.60 -7.71
C ASN A 28 -14.76 8.09 -8.06
N GLY A 29 -15.10 7.26 -7.05
CA GLY A 29 -14.72 5.83 -7.01
C GLY A 29 -13.22 5.76 -6.76
N GLY A 30 -12.81 5.60 -5.50
CA GLY A 30 -11.48 5.99 -5.03
C GLY A 30 -10.36 5.40 -5.88
N VAL A 31 -9.81 6.20 -6.80
CA VAL A 31 -8.54 5.87 -7.45
C VAL A 31 -7.45 6.29 -6.49
N PHE A 32 -6.59 5.37 -6.07
CA PHE A 32 -5.45 5.60 -5.21
C PHE A 32 -4.18 5.38 -6.02
N CYS A 33 -3.35 6.41 -6.12
CA CYS A 33 -2.03 6.30 -6.71
C CYS A 33 -1.01 6.01 -5.61
N VAL A 34 -0.38 4.84 -5.68
CA VAL A 34 0.66 4.41 -4.75
C VAL A 34 2.00 4.59 -5.42
N ASN A 35 2.77 5.58 -4.98
CA ASN A 35 4.01 6.01 -5.63
C ASN A 35 5.09 6.50 -4.65
N ASP A 36 4.91 6.34 -3.34
CA ASP A 36 5.92 6.68 -2.37
C ASP A 36 7.14 5.75 -2.50
N THR A 37 8.24 6.31 -2.98
CA THR A 37 9.52 5.58 -3.11
C THR A 37 10.28 5.44 -1.79
N THR A 38 9.84 6.14 -0.74
CA THR A 38 10.47 6.13 0.59
C THR A 38 9.85 5.07 1.48
N ASN A 39 8.51 4.98 1.51
CA ASN A 39 7.77 4.01 2.32
C ASN A 39 6.70 3.25 1.51
N PRO A 40 7.07 2.56 0.41
CA PRO A 40 6.11 2.00 -0.55
C PRO A 40 5.12 1.01 0.06
N ALA A 41 5.57 0.18 1.01
CA ALA A 41 4.68 -0.77 1.69
C ALA A 41 3.63 -0.07 2.56
N SER A 42 4.03 1.00 3.27
CA SER A 42 3.11 1.77 4.11
C SER A 42 2.10 2.55 3.25
N ASP A 43 2.55 3.09 2.12
CA ASP A 43 1.70 3.79 1.15
C ASP A 43 0.65 2.82 0.57
N PHE A 44 1.09 1.61 0.16
CA PHE A 44 0.17 0.60 -0.36
C PHE A 44 -0.85 0.15 0.70
N GLN A 45 -0.42 -0.12 1.93
CA GLN A 45 -1.35 -0.50 3.00
C GLN A 45 -2.33 0.65 3.33
N SER A 46 -1.89 1.90 3.26
CA SER A 46 -2.78 3.06 3.46
C SER A 46 -3.84 3.13 2.37
N ALA A 47 -3.48 2.92 1.11
CA ALA A 47 -4.43 2.85 0.00
C ALA A 47 -5.45 1.70 0.16
N LEU A 48 -5.04 0.54 0.68
CA LEU A 48 -5.96 -0.56 1.00
C LEU A 48 -6.94 -0.18 2.12
N ASN A 49 -6.46 0.49 3.17
CA ASN A 49 -7.29 0.95 4.28
C ASN A 49 -8.28 2.04 3.86
N ASP A 50 -7.87 2.94 2.96
CA ASP A 50 -8.69 4.07 2.51
C ASP A 50 -9.70 3.69 1.41
N ALA A 51 -9.54 2.52 0.78
CA ALA A 51 -10.43 1.96 -0.23
C ALA A 51 -11.81 1.53 0.34
N THR A 52 -12.55 2.51 0.86
CA THR A 52 -13.83 2.35 1.57
C THR A 52 -15.06 2.64 0.71
N ALA A 53 -14.88 3.17 -0.51
CA ALA A 53 -15.98 3.48 -1.43
C ALA A 53 -16.35 2.28 -2.33
N VAL A 54 -17.39 2.43 -3.14
CA VAL A 54 -17.76 1.41 -4.14
C VAL A 54 -16.79 1.49 -5.33
N ASN A 55 -16.25 0.34 -5.77
CA ASN A 55 -15.37 0.21 -6.94
C ASN A 55 -14.06 1.02 -6.83
N ASN A 56 -13.29 0.79 -5.77
CA ASN A 56 -11.98 1.44 -5.65
C ASN A 56 -10.96 0.85 -6.64
N GLU A 57 -10.02 1.68 -7.05
CA GLU A 57 -8.91 1.31 -7.92
C GLU A 57 -7.60 1.72 -7.25
N ILE A 58 -6.71 0.77 -6.97
CA ILE A 58 -5.37 1.02 -6.48
C ILE A 58 -4.40 0.82 -7.64
N ARG A 59 -3.63 1.86 -7.93
CA ARG A 59 -2.64 1.92 -9.00
C ARG A 59 -1.25 1.94 -8.38
N LEU A 60 -0.49 0.86 -8.59
CA LEU A 60 0.88 0.72 -8.10
C LEU A 60 1.85 1.26 -9.15
N ALA A 61 2.61 2.28 -8.80
CA ALA A 61 3.55 2.92 -9.69
C ALA A 61 4.83 2.09 -9.87
N SER A 62 5.38 2.11 -11.08
CA SER A 62 6.55 1.36 -11.53
C SER A 62 7.89 2.02 -11.19
N ASN A 63 7.86 3.28 -10.72
CA ASN A 63 9.03 3.92 -10.12
C ASN A 63 9.33 3.40 -8.70
N VAL A 64 8.45 2.55 -8.15
CA VAL A 64 8.67 1.79 -6.93
C VAL A 64 9.13 0.38 -7.32
N THR A 65 10.37 0.02 -6.96
CA THR A 65 10.98 -1.25 -7.39
C THR A 65 10.34 -2.47 -6.76
N ASP A 66 10.05 -2.44 -5.46
CA ASP A 66 9.41 -3.53 -4.75
C ASP A 66 8.58 -2.99 -3.57
N TYR A 67 7.38 -3.52 -3.41
CA TYR A 67 6.53 -3.33 -2.23
C TYR A 67 6.84 -4.47 -1.25
N ILE A 68 7.85 -4.26 -0.42
CA ILE A 68 8.41 -5.30 0.47
C ILE A 68 7.80 -5.19 1.86
N ILE A 69 7.30 -6.31 2.38
CA ILE A 69 6.91 -6.43 3.80
C ILE A 69 8.21 -6.50 4.64
N THR A 70 8.53 -5.43 5.35
CA THR A 70 9.80 -5.29 6.10
C THR A 70 9.65 -5.47 7.62
N ASN A 71 8.44 -5.28 8.16
CA ASN A 71 8.14 -5.38 9.59
C ASN A 71 7.08 -6.46 9.86
N ASN A 72 7.51 -7.72 9.84
CA ASN A 72 6.68 -8.89 10.13
C ASN A 72 6.36 -9.01 11.63
N THR A 73 5.61 -8.06 12.17
CA THR A 73 4.99 -8.18 13.50
C THR A 73 3.65 -8.89 13.36
N PRO A 74 3.15 -9.59 14.39
CA PRO A 74 1.77 -10.08 14.40
C PRO A 74 0.81 -8.95 14.01
N GLY A 75 0.01 -9.15 12.94
CA GLY A 75 -0.86 -8.13 12.35
C GLY A 75 -0.23 -7.23 11.26
N ASN A 76 1.02 -7.45 10.87
CA ASN A 76 1.68 -6.78 9.73
C ASN A 76 2.48 -7.80 8.89
N THR A 77 1.88 -8.97 8.70
CA THR A 77 2.50 -10.11 8.02
C THR A 77 2.21 -10.10 6.51
N HIS A 78 1.19 -9.34 6.07
CA HIS A 78 0.71 -9.25 4.70
C HIS A 78 0.12 -7.87 4.42
N PHE A 79 -0.03 -7.53 3.14
CA PHE A 79 -0.89 -6.42 2.72
C PHE A 79 -2.34 -6.88 2.83
N GLU A 80 -3.15 -6.19 3.63
CA GLU A 80 -4.52 -6.61 3.93
C GLU A 80 -5.55 -5.62 3.40
N PHE A 81 -6.55 -6.14 2.70
CA PHE A 81 -7.80 -5.43 2.45
C PHE A 81 -8.93 -6.14 3.18
N ILE A 82 -9.68 -5.38 4.00
CA ILE A 82 -10.94 -5.84 4.57
C ILE A 82 -12.03 -4.85 4.16
N GLY A 83 -13.01 -5.30 3.39
CA GLY A 83 -14.08 -4.42 2.93
C GLY A 83 -15.26 -5.15 2.31
N GLY A 84 -16.35 -4.44 2.05
CA GLY A 84 -17.52 -4.99 1.35
C GLY A 84 -17.50 -4.75 -0.16
N PHE A 85 -16.68 -3.84 -0.66
CA PHE A 85 -16.86 -3.33 -2.02
C PHE A 85 -15.88 -3.93 -3.03
N SER A 86 -16.21 -3.80 -4.31
CA SER A 86 -15.30 -4.15 -5.41
C SER A 86 -13.99 -3.36 -5.32
N LEU A 87 -12.89 -4.05 -5.60
CA LEU A 87 -11.54 -3.52 -5.55
C LEU A 87 -10.78 -3.93 -6.80
N THR A 88 -10.13 -2.99 -7.45
CA THR A 88 -9.15 -3.26 -8.51
C THR A 88 -7.77 -2.86 -8.02
N ILE A 89 -6.80 -3.75 -8.11
CA ILE A 89 -5.39 -3.49 -7.86
C ILE A 89 -4.65 -3.76 -9.15
N SER A 90 -3.84 -2.80 -9.61
CA SER A 90 -3.07 -2.98 -10.83
C SER A 90 -1.68 -2.35 -10.74
N GLY A 91 -0.69 -3.04 -11.29
CA GLY A 91 0.68 -2.55 -11.39
C GLY A 91 1.03 -1.91 -12.73
N GLY A 92 2.28 -1.49 -12.86
CA GLY A 92 2.88 -0.97 -14.09
C GLY A 92 2.51 0.48 -14.41
N TRP A 93 1.99 1.24 -13.44
CA TRP A 93 1.63 2.64 -13.66
C TRP A 93 2.85 3.55 -13.65
N ASP A 94 2.81 4.67 -14.36
CA ASP A 94 3.84 5.72 -14.20
C ASP A 94 3.75 6.39 -12.81
N ALA A 95 4.74 7.23 -12.47
CA ALA A 95 4.80 7.91 -11.17
C ALA A 95 3.60 8.82 -10.89
N GLY A 96 2.85 9.26 -11.91
CA GLY A 96 1.63 10.05 -11.77
C GLY A 96 0.35 9.21 -11.80
N CYS A 97 0.46 7.89 -11.94
CA CYS A 97 -0.62 6.96 -12.20
C CYS A 97 -1.54 7.36 -13.37
N ILE A 98 -0.94 7.94 -14.42
CA ILE A 98 -1.66 8.42 -15.62
C ILE A 98 -1.69 7.36 -16.70
N SER A 99 -0.55 6.72 -16.97
CA SER A 99 -0.40 5.70 -18.00
C SER A 99 0.11 4.38 -17.42
N GLN A 100 -0.33 3.27 -18.02
CA GLN A 100 0.03 1.91 -17.61
C GLN A 100 0.89 1.24 -18.68
N THR A 101 1.98 0.61 -18.25
CA THR A 101 2.78 -0.31 -19.05
C THR A 101 2.42 -1.74 -18.66
N ASN A 102 1.97 -2.55 -19.62
CA ASN A 102 1.56 -3.94 -19.40
C ASN A 102 2.76 -4.89 -19.27
N ASP A 103 3.54 -4.70 -18.21
CA ASP A 103 4.65 -5.56 -17.81
C ASP A 103 4.58 -5.84 -16.30
N PRO A 104 4.21 -7.07 -15.87
CA PRO A 104 4.07 -7.41 -14.46
C PRO A 104 5.40 -7.44 -13.70
N SER A 105 6.55 -7.36 -14.39
CA SER A 105 7.86 -7.27 -13.73
C SER A 105 8.17 -5.87 -13.20
N LEU A 106 7.43 -4.85 -13.65
CA LEU A 106 7.58 -3.46 -13.21
C LEU A 106 6.94 -3.16 -11.85
N THR A 107 6.22 -4.12 -11.27
CA THR A 107 5.56 -3.95 -9.98
C THR A 107 5.58 -5.28 -9.25
N VAL A 108 6.26 -5.31 -8.11
CA VAL A 108 6.45 -6.53 -7.34
C VAL A 108 5.92 -6.35 -5.93
N LEU A 109 4.99 -7.21 -5.51
CA LEU A 109 4.64 -7.42 -4.11
C LEU A 109 5.52 -8.54 -3.57
N ASP A 110 6.34 -8.24 -2.57
CA ASP A 110 7.35 -9.14 -2.03
C ASP A 110 7.13 -9.41 -0.55
N GLY A 111 6.96 -10.69 -0.19
CA GLY A 111 6.85 -11.14 1.20
C GLY A 111 8.13 -11.03 2.03
N GLY A 112 9.23 -10.55 1.45
CA GLY A 112 10.49 -10.32 2.14
C GLY A 112 11.22 -11.60 2.60
N SER A 113 10.74 -12.78 2.16
CA SER A 113 11.24 -14.09 2.60
C SER A 113 11.20 -14.30 4.12
N VAL A 114 10.40 -13.52 4.84
CA VAL A 114 10.25 -13.64 6.30
C VAL A 114 9.17 -14.67 6.57
N HIS A 115 9.45 -15.68 7.40
CA HIS A 115 8.46 -16.67 7.79
C HIS A 115 7.27 -15.98 8.48
N LEU A 116 6.14 -15.87 7.77
CA LEU A 116 4.89 -15.37 8.33
C LEU A 116 4.28 -16.52 9.10
N ALA A 117 4.05 -16.33 10.40
CA ALA A 117 3.42 -17.35 11.25
C ALA A 117 1.88 -17.35 11.14
N ASP A 118 1.34 -16.48 10.29
CA ASP A 118 -0.09 -16.19 10.17
C ASP A 118 -0.57 -16.47 8.74
N ASP A 119 -1.82 -16.94 8.63
CA ASP A 119 -2.55 -17.08 7.37
C ASP A 119 -2.69 -15.70 6.69
N GLY A 120 -2.37 -15.59 5.39
CA GLY A 120 -2.57 -14.32 4.65
C GLY A 120 -1.74 -14.14 3.37
N GLY A 121 -0.64 -14.87 3.21
CA GLY A 121 0.23 -14.71 2.04
C GLY A 121 0.96 -13.35 2.02
N VAL A 122 1.18 -12.77 0.84
CA VAL A 122 1.74 -11.40 0.69
C VAL A 122 0.62 -10.38 0.54
N LEU A 123 -0.48 -10.76 -0.12
CA LEU A 123 -1.70 -9.97 -0.27
C LEU A 123 -2.89 -10.81 0.20
N SER A 124 -3.60 -10.34 1.23
CA SER A 124 -4.83 -10.92 1.74
C SER A 124 -6.01 -10.01 1.43
N ILE A 125 -7.05 -10.56 0.83
CA ILE A 125 -8.29 -9.86 0.52
C ILE A 125 -9.43 -10.55 1.25
N VAL A 126 -10.09 -9.83 2.15
CA VAL A 126 -11.24 -10.30 2.93
C VAL A 126 -12.48 -9.49 2.55
N ILE A 127 -13.48 -10.16 2.00
CA ILE A 127 -14.77 -9.53 1.68
C ILE A 127 -15.77 -9.80 2.82
N GLN A 128 -16.32 -8.72 3.39
CA GLN A 128 -17.27 -8.77 4.52
C GLN A 128 -18.75 -8.86 4.07
N ASP A 129 -19.53 -9.57 4.88
CA ASP A 129 -20.94 -9.91 4.66
C ASP A 129 -21.90 -8.72 4.79
N ASN A 130 -22.12 -8.03 3.66
CA ASN A 130 -23.22 -7.07 3.45
C ASN A 130 -23.33 -6.58 2.01
N THR A 131 -22.64 -7.23 1.06
CA THR A 131 -22.59 -6.78 -0.33
C THR A 131 -23.10 -7.85 -1.27
N SER A 132 -24.14 -7.52 -2.04
CA SER A 132 -24.83 -8.43 -2.95
C SER A 132 -24.00 -8.90 -4.15
N GLN A 133 -22.78 -8.35 -4.33
CA GLN A 133 -21.70 -8.81 -5.22
C GLN A 133 -20.50 -7.86 -5.05
N ALA A 134 -19.31 -8.40 -4.80
CA ALA A 134 -18.04 -7.67 -4.87
C ALA A 134 -17.15 -8.34 -5.91
N THR A 135 -16.51 -7.53 -6.76
CA THR A 135 -15.52 -8.01 -7.72
C THR A 135 -14.14 -7.56 -7.27
N VAL A 136 -13.22 -8.50 -7.13
CA VAL A 136 -11.81 -8.21 -6.89
C VAL A 136 -11.01 -8.53 -8.14
N SER A 137 -10.25 -7.55 -8.63
CA SER A 137 -9.36 -7.70 -9.78
C SER A 137 -7.94 -7.35 -9.36
N VAL A 138 -7.00 -8.27 -9.57
CA VAL A 138 -5.57 -8.05 -9.35
C VAL A 138 -4.85 -8.32 -10.67
N SER A 139 -4.10 -7.36 -11.18
CA SER A 139 -3.51 -7.46 -12.52
C SER A 139 -2.17 -6.73 -12.66
N ASN A 140 -1.40 -7.12 -13.68
CA ASN A 140 -0.17 -6.46 -14.10
C ASN A 140 0.86 -6.23 -12.97
N LEU A 141 0.98 -7.21 -12.06
CA LEU A 141 1.98 -7.21 -11.00
C LEU A 141 2.46 -8.64 -10.73
N THR A 142 3.63 -8.75 -10.13
CA THR A 142 4.20 -10.01 -9.66
C THR A 142 4.02 -10.10 -8.14
N ILE A 143 3.54 -11.25 -7.65
CA ILE A 143 3.54 -11.56 -6.20
C ILE A 143 4.56 -12.67 -5.97
N ARG A 144 5.51 -12.46 -5.07
CA ARG A 144 6.57 -13.44 -4.80
C ARG A 144 6.93 -13.52 -3.32
N ASN A 145 7.67 -14.58 -2.97
CA ASN A 145 8.17 -14.83 -1.63
C ASN A 145 7.06 -14.89 -0.56
N GLY A 146 5.86 -15.32 -0.94
CA GLY A 146 4.82 -15.71 0.02
C GLY A 146 5.19 -17.03 0.71
N VAL A 147 4.95 -17.11 2.02
CA VAL A 147 5.34 -18.26 2.85
C VAL A 147 4.22 -19.29 2.89
N THR A 148 4.63 -20.56 2.87
CA THR A 148 3.76 -21.72 2.72
C THR A 148 3.77 -22.59 3.99
N ASP A 149 2.79 -22.43 4.85
CA ASP A 149 2.40 -23.44 5.84
C ASP A 149 1.02 -24.07 5.53
N GLY A 150 0.31 -23.59 4.50
CA GLY A 150 -0.89 -24.25 3.99
C GLY A 150 -1.78 -23.39 3.09
N SER A 151 -1.64 -22.07 3.15
CA SER A 151 -2.62 -21.11 2.60
C SER A 151 -2.08 -20.26 1.44
N GLY A 152 -1.58 -20.91 0.39
CA GLY A 152 -1.37 -20.28 -0.93
C GLY A 152 -0.13 -19.39 -1.07
N GLY A 153 0.58 -19.56 -2.19
CA GLY A 153 1.75 -18.74 -2.53
C GLY A 153 1.37 -17.28 -2.74
N GLY A 154 1.59 -16.44 -1.74
CA GLY A 154 1.59 -14.98 -1.86
C GLY A 154 0.23 -14.28 -2.00
N PHE A 155 -0.87 -14.99 -2.32
CA PHE A 155 -2.20 -14.39 -2.39
C PHE A 155 -3.21 -15.21 -1.60
N SER A 156 -3.94 -14.55 -0.70
CA SER A 156 -5.06 -15.09 0.07
C SER A 156 -6.35 -14.34 -0.29
N PHE A 157 -7.44 -15.08 -0.41
CA PHE A 157 -8.78 -14.53 -0.63
C PHE A 157 -9.77 -15.24 0.30
N ASP A 158 -10.45 -14.47 1.13
CA ASP A 158 -11.45 -14.95 2.08
C ASP A 158 -12.77 -14.17 1.94
N HIS A 159 -13.86 -14.85 2.26
CA HIS A 159 -15.20 -14.28 2.37
C HIS A 159 -15.79 -14.71 3.71
N THR A 160 -15.97 -13.75 4.62
CA THR A 160 -16.48 -14.04 5.96
C THR A 160 -18.00 -13.93 5.98
N GLU A 161 -18.69 -15.06 6.11
CA GLU A 161 -20.13 -15.08 6.34
C GLU A 161 -20.45 -14.76 7.81
N THR A 162 -21.12 -13.64 8.09
CA THR A 162 -21.68 -13.35 9.41
C THR A 162 -23.07 -13.95 9.47
N THR A 163 -23.17 -15.20 9.92
CA THR A 163 -24.47 -15.78 10.28
C THR A 163 -25.02 -15.00 11.46
N ALA A 164 -26.00 -14.12 11.19
CA ALA A 164 -26.79 -13.49 12.25
C ALA A 164 -27.44 -14.62 13.06
N GLY A 165 -27.00 -14.78 14.32
CA GLY A 165 -27.55 -15.79 15.22
C GLY A 165 -29.06 -15.61 15.32
N THR A 166 -29.80 -16.58 14.78
CA THR A 166 -31.27 -16.69 14.87
C THR A 166 -31.72 -17.10 16.26
#